data_AF-W2JZL3-F1
#
_entry.id   AF-W2JZL3-F1
#
_cell.length_a   1.000
_cell.length_b   1.000
_cell.length_c   1.000
_cell.angle_alpha   90.00
_cell.angle_beta   90.00
_cell.angle_gamma   90.00
#
_symmetry.space_group_name_H-M   'P 1'
#
loop_
_entity.id
_entity.type
_entity.pdbx_description
1 polymer ?
#
loop_
_entity_poly.entity_id
_entity_poly.type
_entity_poly.pdbx_seq_one_letter_code
_entity_poly.pdbx_strand_id
1 'polypeptide(L)'
;MISGEIISDAKLLEEVSTFLSETNLVLARTPRDGDASDTGLSESWFSVGGNSAEIDVSTRDDAVGRNRKMSQKKEALRKQRYQRRLSQERETLRRMEKRLTARLLQVKEAYEASNYSLSGKDGHINWLLRDFAKQK
;
A
#
# COMPACT_ATOMS: atom_id res chain seq x y z
N MET A 1 25.93 -7.07 18.92
CA MET A 1 25.63 -8.26 18.10
C MET A 1 24.14 -8.52 18.29
N ILE A 2 23.33 -8.34 17.25
CA ILE A 2 21.87 -8.51 17.35
C ILE A 2 21.62 -10.00 17.18
N SER A 3 21.21 -10.66 18.25
CA SER A 3 20.80 -12.06 18.25
C SER A 3 19.54 -12.20 17.39
N GLY A 4 19.71 -12.59 16.13
CA GLY A 4 18.61 -13.00 15.29
C GLY A 4 18.11 -14.35 15.76
N GLU A 5 17.07 -14.38 16.60
CA GLU A 5 16.32 -15.61 16.84
C GLU A 5 15.79 -16.11 15.50
N ILE A 6 16.25 -17.29 15.09
CA ILE A 6 15.73 -17.98 13.92
C ILE A 6 14.35 -18.49 14.33
N ILE A 7 13.32 -17.69 14.08
CA ILE A 7 11.93 -18.07 14.30
C ILE A 7 11.65 -19.23 13.35
N SER A 8 11.41 -20.42 13.89
CA SER A 8 10.98 -21.58 13.11
C SER A 8 9.62 -21.29 12.48
N ASP A 9 9.38 -21.74 11.25
CA ASP A 9 8.09 -21.59 10.54
C ASP A 9 6.88 -22.00 11.40
N ALA A 10 7.02 -23.00 12.25
CA ALA A 10 5.96 -23.42 13.16
C ALA A 10 5.53 -22.33 14.15
N LYS A 11 6.49 -21.58 14.71
CA LYS A 11 6.22 -20.44 15.62
C LYS A 11 5.59 -19.27 14.87
N LEU A 12 6.05 -19.00 13.65
CA LEU A 12 5.47 -17.96 12.81
C LEU A 12 3.99 -18.28 12.48
N LEU A 13 3.69 -19.52 12.14
CA LEU A 13 2.32 -19.96 11.85
C LEU A 13 1.42 -19.90 13.09
N GLU A 14 1.96 -20.23 14.26
CA GLU A 14 1.25 -20.10 15.54
C GLU A 14 0.91 -18.64 15.83
N GLU A 15 1.88 -17.72 15.70
CA GLU A 15 1.68 -16.28 15.89
C GLU A 15 0.67 -15.68 14.89
N VAL A 16 0.70 -16.12 13.63
CA VAL A 16 -0.29 -15.70 12.62
C VAL A 16 -1.68 -16.25 12.96
N SER A 17 -1.77 -17.50 13.44
CA SER A 17 -3.03 -18.10 13.87
C SER A 17 -3.63 -17.35 15.05
N THR A 18 -2.83 -17.02 16.07
CA THR A 18 -3.30 -16.25 17.23
C THR A 18 -3.75 -14.86 16.80
N PHE A 19 -2.98 -14.18 15.95
CA PHE A 19 -3.34 -12.86 15.43
C PHE A 19 -4.66 -12.86 14.64
N LEU A 20 -4.89 -13.88 13.79
CA LEU A 20 -6.14 -14.02 13.04
C LEU A 20 -7.33 -14.41 13.92
N SER A 21 -7.10 -15.08 15.05
CA SER A 21 -8.17 -15.40 16.01
C SER A 21 -8.52 -14.24 16.93
N GLU A 22 -7.55 -13.39 17.30
CA GLU A 22 -7.78 -12.18 18.11
C GLU A 22 -8.40 -11.05 17.29
N THR A 23 -8.03 -10.95 16.02
CA THR A 23 -8.69 -10.05 15.10
C THR A 23 -10.02 -10.69 14.67
N ASN A 24 -11.14 -10.10 15.07
CA ASN A 24 -12.46 -10.42 14.50
C ASN A 24 -12.52 -9.93 13.04
N LEU A 25 -11.64 -10.43 12.19
CA LEU A 25 -11.73 -10.32 10.74
C LEU A 25 -12.85 -11.27 10.30
N VAL A 26 -14.08 -10.81 10.50
CA VAL A 26 -15.23 -11.37 9.81
C VAL A 26 -14.98 -11.13 8.33
N LEU A 27 -14.37 -12.11 7.65
CA LEU A 27 -14.54 -12.30 6.22
C LEU A 27 -16.05 -12.30 6.02
N ALA A 28 -16.57 -11.17 5.54
CA ALA A 28 -18.00 -10.94 5.41
C ALA A 28 -18.60 -12.16 4.73
N ARG A 29 -19.30 -12.98 5.52
CA ARG A 29 -20.19 -14.02 5.01
C ARG A 29 -21.14 -13.28 4.09
N THR A 30 -20.96 -13.43 2.78
CA THR A 30 -21.98 -13.04 1.82
C THR A 30 -23.26 -13.75 2.25
N PRO A 31 -24.36 -13.04 2.51
CA PRO A 31 -25.60 -13.68 2.94
C PRO A 31 -25.97 -14.68 1.86
N ARG A 32 -25.96 -15.96 2.23
CA ARG A 32 -26.57 -17.02 1.46
C ARG A 32 -28.05 -16.90 1.77
N ASP A 33 -28.74 -16.05 1.03
CA ASP A 33 -30.19 -15.90 1.09
C ASP A 33 -30.81 -17.21 0.61
N GLY A 34 -30.99 -18.13 1.55
CA GLY A 34 -31.86 -19.29 1.45
C GLY A 34 -33.10 -18.99 2.26
N ASP A 35 -34.10 -18.37 1.63
CA ASP A 35 -35.52 -18.69 1.77
C ASP A 35 -36.37 -17.66 1.01
N ALA A 36 -36.65 -17.95 -0.26
CA ALA A 36 -37.90 -17.58 -0.90
C ALA A 36 -38.01 -18.37 -2.21
N SER A 37 -38.95 -19.31 -2.21
CA SER A 37 -39.55 -19.91 -3.40
C SER A 37 -39.91 -18.85 -4.44
N ASP A 38 -39.30 -18.89 -5.62
CA ASP A 38 -40.01 -19.37 -6.80
C ASP A 38 -39.05 -19.51 -7.98
N THR A 39 -39.36 -20.52 -8.76
CA THR A 39 -38.58 -21.06 -9.87
C THR A 39 -38.16 -20.04 -10.90
N GLY A 40 -36.86 -20.04 -11.24
CA GLY A 40 -36.47 -19.97 -12.64
C GLY A 40 -35.38 -18.97 -12.97
N LEU A 41 -34.15 -19.18 -12.50
CA LEU A 41 -32.95 -18.82 -13.28
C LEU A 41 -31.86 -19.85 -12.98
N SER A 42 -31.90 -20.98 -13.69
CA SER A 42 -30.75 -21.87 -13.79
C SER A 42 -29.64 -21.11 -14.55
N GLU A 43 -28.67 -20.59 -13.80
CA GLU A 43 -27.38 -20.24 -14.36
C GLU A 43 -26.69 -21.51 -14.85
N SER A 44 -26.92 -21.82 -16.13
CA SER A 44 -26.17 -22.82 -16.87
C SER A 44 -24.80 -22.24 -17.23
N TRP A 45 -23.79 -22.60 -16.45
CA TRP A 45 -22.37 -22.32 -16.77
C TRP A 45 -21.75 -23.39 -17.68
N PHE A 46 -22.55 -24.31 -18.21
CA PHE A 46 -22.17 -25.28 -19.22
C PHE A 46 -23.20 -25.29 -20.35
N SER A 47 -22.95 -24.55 -21.43
CA SER A 47 -23.60 -24.85 -22.71
C SER A 47 -22.95 -26.10 -23.30
N VAL A 48 -23.36 -27.26 -22.80
CA VAL A 48 -23.24 -28.52 -23.54
C VAL A 48 -24.14 -28.40 -24.76
N GLY A 49 -23.54 -28.63 -25.94
CA GLY A 49 -24.16 -28.35 -27.22
C GLY A 49 -25.41 -29.19 -27.52
N GLY A 50 -26.24 -28.62 -28.39
CA GLY A 50 -27.34 -29.32 -29.04
C GLY A 50 -28.53 -28.40 -29.29
N ASN A 51 -28.53 -27.70 -30.43
CA ASN A 51 -29.68 -27.77 -31.34
C ASN A 51 -29.29 -27.23 -32.72
N SER A 52 -29.57 -28.06 -33.72
CA SER A 52 -29.46 -27.81 -35.14
C SER A 52 -30.37 -26.64 -35.52
N ALA A 53 -29.77 -25.48 -35.72
CA ALA A 53 -30.34 -24.41 -36.53
C ALA A 53 -29.17 -23.87 -37.34
N GLU A 54 -29.35 -23.81 -38.65
CA GLU A 54 -28.38 -23.30 -39.60
C GLU A 54 -27.88 -21.93 -39.12
N ILE A 55 -26.66 -21.90 -38.59
CA ILE A 55 -26.02 -20.68 -38.11
C ILE A 55 -25.58 -19.93 -39.35
N ASP A 56 -26.38 -18.93 -39.74
CA ASP A 56 -25.98 -17.92 -40.69
C ASP A 56 -24.62 -17.32 -40.25
N VAL A 57 -23.60 -17.56 -41.06
CA VAL A 57 -22.20 -17.20 -40.82
C VAL A 57 -22.05 -15.70 -40.54
N SER A 58 -22.95 -14.87 -41.09
CA SER A 58 -22.96 -13.42 -40.90
C SER A 58 -23.15 -12.97 -39.45
N THR A 59 -23.98 -13.65 -38.66
CA THR A 59 -24.29 -13.25 -37.27
C THR A 59 -23.12 -13.53 -36.31
N ARG A 60 -22.27 -14.50 -36.66
CA ARG A 60 -21.14 -14.96 -35.83
C ARG A 60 -19.99 -13.93 -35.84
N ASP A 61 -19.74 -13.31 -36.97
CA ASP A 61 -18.65 -12.32 -37.13
C ASP A 61 -18.94 -11.00 -36.39
N ASP A 62 -20.20 -10.57 -36.34
CA ASP A 62 -20.61 -9.38 -35.59
C ASP A 62 -20.46 -9.55 -34.08
N ALA A 63 -20.75 -10.75 -33.56
CA ALA A 63 -20.55 -11.08 -32.15
C ALA A 63 -19.06 -11.09 -31.77
N VAL A 64 -18.20 -11.65 -32.63
CA VAL A 64 -16.75 -11.65 -32.43
C VAL A 64 -16.17 -10.24 -32.48
N GLY A 65 -16.63 -9.40 -33.42
CA GLY A 65 -16.25 -8.00 -33.54
C GLY A 65 -16.65 -7.17 -32.30
N ARG A 66 -17.86 -7.36 -31.77
CA ARG A 66 -18.33 -6.73 -30.52
C ARG A 66 -17.50 -7.16 -29.31
N ASN A 67 -17.17 -8.45 -29.21
CA ASN A 67 -16.36 -8.99 -28.11
C ASN A 67 -14.92 -8.43 -28.12
N ARG A 68 -14.30 -8.30 -29.29
CA ARG A 68 -12.98 -7.66 -29.43
C ARG A 68 -12.99 -6.21 -28.96
N LYS A 69 -13.99 -5.42 -29.38
CA LYS A 69 -14.16 -4.02 -28.94
C LYS A 69 -14.36 -3.91 -27.42
N MET A 70 -15.14 -4.81 -26.83
CA MET A 70 -15.33 -4.86 -25.38
C MET A 70 -14.06 -5.25 -24.62
N SER A 71 -13.26 -6.17 -25.16
CA SER A 71 -11.97 -6.55 -24.59
C SER A 71 -10.98 -5.36 -24.60
N GLN A 72 -10.88 -4.65 -25.72
CA GLN A 72 -10.06 -3.45 -25.84
C GLN A 72 -10.47 -2.36 -24.83
N LYS A 73 -11.77 -2.12 -24.66
CA LYS A 73 -12.28 -1.18 -23.65
C LYS A 73 -11.90 -1.59 -22.22
N LYS A 74 -11.99 -2.89 -21.89
CA LYS A 74 -11.56 -3.42 -20.58
C LYS A 74 -10.06 -3.23 -20.37
N GLU A 75 -9.24 -3.48 -21.39
CA GLU A 75 -7.79 -3.31 -21.30
C GLU A 75 -7.41 -1.82 -21.14
N ALA A 76 -8.07 -0.92 -21.87
CA ALA A 76 -7.89 0.51 -21.70
C ALA A 76 -8.21 0.97 -20.27
N LEU A 77 -9.32 0.49 -19.69
CA LEU A 77 -9.67 0.75 -18.29
C LEU A 77 -8.62 0.20 -17.31
N ARG A 78 -8.10 -1.00 -17.55
CA ARG A 78 -7.02 -1.59 -16.73
C ARG A 78 -5.77 -0.71 -16.77
N LYS A 79 -5.33 -0.28 -17.96
CA LYS A 79 -4.18 0.61 -18.14
C LYS A 79 -4.40 1.95 -17.45
N GLN A 80 -5.58 2.54 -17.59
CA GLN A 80 -5.93 3.80 -16.93
C GLN A 80 -5.86 3.70 -15.41
N ARG A 81 -6.45 2.64 -14.82
CA ARG A 81 -6.40 2.40 -13.37
C ARG A 81 -4.97 2.22 -12.87
N TYR A 82 -4.17 1.44 -13.61
CA TYR A 82 -2.76 1.23 -13.29
C TYR A 82 -1.98 2.55 -13.29
N GLN A 83 -2.13 3.37 -14.35
CA GLN A 83 -1.47 4.67 -14.43
C GLN A 83 -1.90 5.62 -13.31
N ARG A 84 -3.19 5.63 -12.94
CA ARG A 84 -3.69 6.43 -11.81
C ARG A 84 -3.04 6.00 -10.49
N ARG A 85 -2.97 4.69 -10.22
CA ARG A 85 -2.31 4.15 -9.03
C ARG A 85 -0.84 4.55 -8.99
N LEU A 86 -0.13 4.36 -10.09
CA LEU A 86 1.28 4.73 -10.20
C LEU A 86 1.52 6.23 -9.98
N SER A 87 0.63 7.08 -10.49
CA SER A 87 0.69 8.53 -10.28
C SER A 87 0.49 8.88 -8.80
N GLN A 88 -0.49 8.25 -8.14
CA GLN A 88 -0.74 8.43 -6.70
C GLN A 88 0.47 7.99 -5.87
N GLU A 89 1.05 6.81 -6.16
CA GLU A 89 2.24 6.32 -5.47
C GLU A 89 3.42 7.29 -5.61
N ARG A 90 3.71 7.76 -6.83
CA ARG A 90 4.76 8.75 -7.07
C ARG A 90 4.55 10.04 -6.29
N GLU A 91 3.31 10.52 -6.24
CA GLU A 91 2.97 11.73 -5.50
C GLU A 91 3.09 11.51 -3.98
N THR A 92 2.68 10.35 -3.47
CA THR A 92 2.89 10.02 -2.04
C THR A 92 4.37 9.95 -1.68
N LEU A 93 5.21 9.36 -2.54
CA LEU A 93 6.65 9.32 -2.35
C LEU A 93 7.27 10.73 -2.36
N ARG A 94 6.88 11.59 -3.31
CA ARG A 94 7.35 12.99 -3.34
C ARG A 94 6.98 13.76 -2.07
N ARG A 95 5.77 13.56 -1.54
CA ARG A 95 5.36 14.20 -0.27
C ARG A 95 6.17 13.67 0.91
N MET A 96 6.42 12.37 0.94
CA MET A 96 7.23 11.74 1.98
C MET A 96 8.67 12.25 1.94
N GLU A 97 9.28 12.30 0.75
CA GLU A 97 10.62 12.86 0.53
C GLU A 97 10.71 14.30 1.05
N LYS A 98 9.79 15.18 0.64
CA LYS A 98 9.74 16.57 1.13
C LYS A 98 9.61 16.67 2.66
N ARG A 99 8.80 15.79 3.26
CA ARG A 99 8.63 15.76 4.72
C ARG A 99 9.90 15.31 5.43
N LEU A 100 10.59 14.30 4.88
CA LEU A 100 11.83 13.78 5.44
C LEU A 100 12.97 14.80 5.30
N THR A 101 13.09 15.47 4.15
CA THR A 101 14.11 16.51 3.96
C THR A 101 13.88 17.71 4.88
N ALA A 102 12.62 18.14 5.07
CA ALA A 102 12.30 19.18 6.05
C ALA A 102 12.69 18.78 7.49
N ARG A 103 12.42 17.52 7.88
CA ARG A 103 12.84 17.00 9.19
C ARG A 103 14.35 16.95 9.34
N LEU A 104 15.07 16.54 8.30
CA LEU A 104 16.54 16.52 8.32
C LEU A 104 17.11 17.94 8.46
N LEU A 105 16.53 18.93 7.79
CA LEU A 105 16.92 20.33 7.95
C LEU A 105 16.67 20.82 9.39
N GLN A 106 15.50 20.53 9.97
CA GLN A 106 15.21 20.89 11.37
C GLN A 106 16.20 20.24 12.36
N VAL A 107 16.54 18.96 12.17
CA VAL A 107 17.51 18.26 13.00
C VAL A 107 18.91 18.87 12.84
N LYS A 108 19.29 19.23 11.61
CA LYS A 108 20.57 19.89 11.33
C LYS A 108 20.64 21.26 12.01
N GLU A 109 19.60 22.08 11.87
CA GLU A 109 19.51 23.40 12.52
C GLU A 109 19.55 23.27 14.05
N ALA A 110 18.83 22.31 14.63
CA ALA A 110 18.86 22.03 16.06
C ALA A 110 20.25 21.59 16.54
N TYR A 111 20.93 20.76 15.76
CA TYR A 111 22.31 20.34 16.05
C TYR A 111 23.29 21.52 15.99
N GLU A 112 23.22 22.34 14.94
CA GLU A 112 24.05 23.55 14.82
C GLU A 112 23.79 24.52 15.98
N ALA A 113 22.52 24.81 16.31
CA ALA A 113 22.16 25.66 17.45
C ALA A 113 22.71 25.12 18.78
N SER A 114 22.66 23.80 19.00
CA SER A 114 23.22 23.17 20.19
C SER A 114 24.75 23.35 20.28
N ASN A 115 25.47 23.22 19.16
CA ASN A 115 26.92 23.42 19.11
C ASN A 115 27.33 24.88 19.33
N TYR A 116 26.58 25.84 18.78
CA TYR A 116 26.81 27.26 19.09
C TYR A 116 26.58 27.57 20.57
N SER A 117 25.59 26.94 21.21
CA SER A 117 25.33 27.11 22.65
C SER A 117 26.43 26.52 23.54
N LEU A 118 27.05 25.42 23.12
CA LEU A 118 28.20 24.79 23.81
C LEU A 118 29.45 25.65 23.65
N SER A 119 29.76 26.10 22.43
CA SER A 119 30.88 27.00 22.14
C SER A 119 30.79 28.33 22.91
N GLY A 120 29.58 28.89 23.06
CA GLY A 120 29.36 30.11 23.83
C GLY A 120 29.63 29.95 25.33
N LYS A 121 29.31 28.78 25.91
CA LYS A 121 29.59 28.46 27.32
C LYS A 121 31.08 28.26 27.58
N ASP A 122 31.77 27.57 26.68
CA ASP A 122 33.23 27.36 26.79
C ASP A 122 34.00 28.68 26.65
N GLY A 123 33.58 29.56 25.74
CA GLY A 123 34.15 30.91 25.62
C GLY A 123 33.92 31.79 26.85
N HIS A 124 32.74 31.70 27.46
CA HIS A 124 32.39 32.48 28.66
C HIS A 124 33.18 32.01 29.90
N ILE A 125 33.36 30.70 30.08
CA ILE A 125 34.22 30.13 31.14
C ILE A 125 35.67 30.58 30.94
N ASN A 126 36.17 30.57 29.71
CA ASN A 126 37.55 30.97 29.39
C ASN A 126 37.79 32.48 29.60
N TRP A 127 36.79 33.33 29.32
CA TRP A 127 36.83 34.76 29.65
C TRP A 127 36.85 35.01 31.17
N LEU A 128 35.96 34.34 31.92
CA LEU A 128 35.92 34.45 33.39
C LEU A 128 37.24 34.01 34.02
N LEU A 129 37.85 32.91 33.56
CA LEU A 129 39.16 32.47 34.04
C LEU A 129 40.27 33.49 33.73
N ARG A 130 40.23 34.16 32.57
CA ARG A 130 41.22 35.18 32.18
C ARG A 130 41.17 36.43 33.06
N ASP A 131 39.98 36.85 33.48
CA ASP A 131 39.84 38.03 34.33
C ASP A 131 40.20 37.72 35.79
N PHE A 132 39.96 36.50 36.26
CA PHE A 132 40.48 36.03 37.56
C PHE A 132 42.02 35.97 37.61
N ALA A 133 42.67 35.59 36.52
CA ALA A 133 44.14 35.48 36.45
C ALA A 133 44.87 36.84 36.47
N LYS A 134 44.18 37.95 36.19
CA LYS A 134 44.76 39.31 36.18
C LYS A 134 44.69 40.04 37.52
N GLN A 135 44.06 39.46 38.55
CA GLN A 135 43.91 40.06 39.87
C GLN A 135 44.96 39.59 40.91
N LYS A 136 46.09 39.04 40.47
CA LYS A 136 47.26 38.75 41.31
C LYS A 136 48.44 39.59 40.86
#